data_AF-A0A0D6E9X1-F1
#
_entry.id   AF-A0A0D6E9X1-F1
#
_cell.length_a   1.000
_cell.length_b   1.000
_cell.length_c   1.000
_cell.angle_alpha   90.00
_cell.angle_beta   90.00
_cell.angle_gamma   90.00
#
_symmetry.space_group_name_H-M   'P 1'
#
loop_
_entity.id
_entity.type
_entity.pdbx_description
1 polymer ?
#
loop_
_entity_poly.entity_id
_entity_poly.type
_entity_poly.pdbx_seq_one_letter_code
_entity_poly.pdbx_strand_id
1 'polypeptide(L)'
;MDKAAYHKRWDQLEQMQREYSNLPESGVENVEALHKMLINTFREFVVACYCDHWREAYRGAAFPLDADRDVLIARAIKAHHWTPGIATSLSSYDLALSLIDELATFTLTEMAVHVSYMNLQALPKADYQAIIQPHE
;
A
#
# COMPACT_ATOMS: atom_id res chain seq x y z
N MET A 1 -13.54 -5.40 -0.37
CA MET A 1 -13.05 -6.42 0.58
C MET A 1 -13.71 -6.19 1.94
N ASP A 2 -13.73 -7.20 2.81
CA ASP A 2 -14.23 -7.05 4.18
C ASP A 2 -13.15 -6.54 5.16
N LYS A 3 -13.56 -6.23 6.38
CA LYS A 3 -12.68 -5.71 7.44
C LYS A 3 -11.52 -6.65 7.77
N ALA A 4 -11.78 -7.96 7.83
CA ALA A 4 -10.80 -8.95 8.24
C ALA A 4 -9.70 -9.10 7.18
N ALA A 5 -10.06 -9.03 5.89
CA ALA A 5 -9.11 -9.02 4.79
C ALA A 5 -8.15 -7.82 4.85
N TYR A 6 -8.66 -6.62 5.14
CA TYR A 6 -7.82 -5.43 5.30
C TYR A 6 -6.86 -5.53 6.49
N HIS A 7 -7.31 -6.04 7.65
CA HIS A 7 -6.42 -6.28 8.79
C HIS A 7 -5.31 -7.28 8.44
N LYS A 8 -5.66 -8.42 7.87
CA LYS A 8 -4.67 -9.43 7.47
C LYS A 8 -3.63 -8.86 6.50
N ARG A 9 -4.06 -8.02 5.57
CA ARG A 9 -3.18 -7.37 4.59
C ARG A 9 -2.26 -6.36 5.26
N TRP A 10 -2.76 -5.59 6.22
CA TRP A 10 -1.95 -4.72 7.06
C TRP A 10 -0.88 -5.52 7.82
N ASP A 11 -1.28 -6.57 8.54
CA ASP A 11 -0.38 -7.37 9.38
C ASP A 11 0.76 -7.97 8.56
N GLN A 12 0.47 -8.43 7.34
CA GLN A 12 1.48 -8.95 6.41
C GLN A 12 2.50 -7.87 6.02
N LEU A 13 2.03 -6.67 5.68
CA LEU A 13 2.91 -5.56 5.30
C LEU A 13 3.74 -5.07 6.49
N GLU A 14 3.15 -4.98 7.67
CA GLU A 14 3.86 -4.59 8.88
C GLU A 14 4.98 -5.58 9.21
N GLN A 15 4.69 -6.89 9.13
CA GLN A 15 5.69 -7.93 9.33
C GLN A 15 6.86 -7.81 8.35
N MET A 16 6.58 -7.58 7.06
CA MET A 16 7.63 -7.33 6.07
C MET A 16 8.47 -6.09 6.42
N GLN A 17 7.84 -5.00 6.87
CA GLN A 17 8.56 -3.79 7.26
C GLN A 17 9.41 -4.00 8.53
N ARG A 18 8.95 -4.80 9.49
CA ARG A 18 9.73 -5.20 10.68
C ARG A 18 10.97 -5.98 10.27
N GLU A 19 10.83 -6.93 9.35
CA GLU A 19 11.95 -7.72 8.82
C GLU A 19 12.96 -6.85 8.07
N TYR A 20 12.52 -5.90 7.26
CA TYR A 20 13.43 -4.97 6.55
C TYR A 20 14.14 -3.97 7.46
N SER A 21 13.51 -3.58 8.56
CA SER A 21 14.03 -2.55 9.46
C SER A 21 14.99 -3.08 10.52
N ASN A 22 15.19 -4.40 10.63
CA ASN A 22 16.00 -5.06 11.67
C ASN A 22 15.71 -4.52 13.08
N LEU A 23 14.46 -4.13 13.33
CA LEU A 23 14.03 -3.61 14.63
C LEU A 23 14.20 -4.73 15.68
N PRO A 24 14.97 -4.52 16.75
CA PRO A 24 15.15 -5.53 17.77
C PRO A 24 13.81 -5.83 18.46
N GLU A 25 13.52 -7.11 18.69
CA GLU A 25 12.34 -7.56 19.45
C GLU A 25 12.31 -7.00 20.89
N SER A 26 13.46 -6.57 21.41
CA SER A 26 13.61 -6.07 22.77
C SER A 26 13.09 -4.64 22.95
N GLY A 27 11.82 -4.53 23.34
CA GLY A 27 11.17 -3.63 24.32
C GLY A 27 11.56 -2.14 24.53
N VAL A 28 12.66 -1.64 23.99
CA VAL A 28 12.94 -0.20 23.89
C VAL A 28 12.58 0.18 22.47
N GLU A 29 11.29 0.43 22.25
CA GLU A 29 10.81 0.96 20.98
C GLU A 29 11.56 2.26 20.70
N ASN A 30 12.47 2.23 19.72
CA ASN A 30 12.93 3.46 19.11
C ASN A 30 11.69 4.07 18.43
N VAL A 31 11.04 5.01 19.13
CA VAL A 31 9.79 5.64 18.69
C VAL A 31 9.91 6.19 17.27
N GLU A 32 11.08 6.72 16.91
CA GLU A 32 11.35 7.21 15.54
C GLU A 32 11.34 6.07 14.51
N ALA A 33 11.94 4.93 14.86
CA ALA A 33 11.96 3.77 13.99
C ALA A 33 10.59 3.08 13.89
N LEU A 34 9.82 3.02 14.99
CA LEU A 34 8.42 2.60 14.99
C LEU A 34 7.57 3.52 14.11
N HIS A 35 7.71 4.84 14.26
CA HIS A 35 7.03 5.83 13.44
C HIS A 35 7.32 5.63 11.96
N LYS A 36 8.61 5.52 11.60
CA LYS A 36 9.03 5.30 10.22
C LYS A 36 8.46 4.00 9.65
N MET A 37 8.48 2.92 10.42
CA MET A 37 7.94 1.62 10.03
C MET A 37 6.43 1.70 9.78
N LEU A 38 5.66 2.33 10.67
CA LEU A 38 4.22 2.49 10.52
C LEU A 38 3.86 3.37 9.32
N ILE A 39 4.61 4.45 9.07
CA ILE A 39 4.43 5.30 7.88
C ILE A 39 4.70 4.49 6.60
N ASN A 40 5.77 3.70 6.56
CA ASN A 40 6.07 2.86 5.40
C ASN A 40 5.00 1.77 5.21
N THR A 41 4.53 1.17 6.30
CA THR A 41 3.45 0.17 6.27
C THR A 41 2.17 0.78 5.69
N PHE A 42 1.80 1.99 6.12
CA PHE A 42 0.64 2.70 5.56
C PHE A 42 0.80 2.97 4.06
N ARG A 43 1.98 3.41 3.61
CA ARG A 43 2.24 3.66 2.18
C ARG A 43 2.05 2.41 1.34
N GLU A 44 2.63 1.29 1.77
CA GLU A 44 2.45 0.00 1.09
C GLU A 44 0.99 -0.47 1.17
N PHE A 45 0.29 -0.19 2.28
CA PHE A 45 -1.11 -0.54 2.43
C PHE A 45 -2.02 0.22 1.45
N VAL A 46 -1.75 1.51 1.20
CA VAL A 46 -2.44 2.29 0.15
C VAL A 46 -2.22 1.66 -1.23
N VAL A 47 -0.98 1.31 -1.58
CA VAL A 47 -0.66 0.64 -2.85
C VAL A 47 -1.37 -0.71 -2.96
N ALA A 48 -1.38 -1.49 -1.89
CA ALA A 48 -2.06 -2.77 -1.82
C ALA A 48 -3.58 -2.63 -2.03
N CYS A 49 -4.21 -1.63 -1.41
CA CYS A 49 -5.62 -1.31 -1.60
C CYS A 49 -5.94 -0.84 -3.02
N TYR A 50 -5.07 -0.02 -3.61
CA TYR A 50 -5.15 0.41 -5.00
C TYR A 50 -5.08 -0.80 -5.95
N CYS A 51 -4.18 -1.75 -5.68
CA CYS A 51 -4.08 -2.97 -6.46
C CYS A 51 -5.35 -3.83 -6.32
N ASP A 52 -5.93 -3.94 -5.14
CA ASP A 52 -7.18 -4.68 -4.93
C ASP A 52 -8.35 -4.04 -5.70
N HIS A 53 -8.44 -2.71 -5.70
CA HIS A 53 -9.43 -1.97 -6.48
C HIS A 53 -9.32 -2.28 -7.98
N TRP A 54 -8.12 -2.19 -8.54
CA TRP A 54 -7.92 -2.42 -9.97
C TRP A 54 -7.99 -3.88 -10.37
N ARG A 55 -7.57 -4.80 -9.49
CA ARG A 55 -7.78 -6.24 -9.70
C ARG A 55 -9.25 -6.56 -9.86
N GLU A 56 -10.11 -5.95 -9.05
CA GLU A 56 -11.56 -6.08 -9.17
C GLU A 56 -12.09 -5.46 -10.47
N ALA A 57 -11.63 -4.25 -10.80
CA ALA A 57 -12.01 -3.57 -12.05
C ALA A 57 -11.58 -4.36 -13.31
N TYR A 58 -10.52 -5.16 -13.20
CA TYR A 58 -9.97 -6.01 -14.25
C TYR A 58 -10.34 -7.49 -14.12
N ARG A 59 -11.36 -7.83 -13.33
CA ARG A 59 -11.81 -9.22 -13.12
C ARG A 59 -12.12 -9.99 -14.42
N GLY A 60 -12.38 -9.30 -15.53
CA GLY A 60 -12.58 -9.88 -16.87
C GLY A 60 -11.35 -9.87 -17.80
N ALA A 61 -10.17 -9.50 -17.31
CA ALA A 61 -8.95 -9.47 -18.12
C ALA A 61 -8.55 -10.87 -18.58
N ALA A 62 -7.95 -10.96 -19.77
CA ALA A 62 -7.49 -12.22 -20.35
C ALA A 62 -6.29 -12.85 -19.60
N PHE A 63 -5.66 -12.09 -18.68
CA PHE A 63 -4.50 -12.53 -17.92
C PHE A 63 -4.79 -12.41 -16.42
N PRO A 64 -4.36 -13.40 -15.61
CA PRO A 64 -4.53 -13.34 -14.17
C PRO A 64 -3.67 -12.21 -13.59
N LEU A 65 -4.23 -11.45 -12.66
CA LEU A 65 -3.57 -10.36 -11.93
C LEU A 65 -3.37 -10.77 -10.47
N ASP A 66 -2.69 -11.90 -10.26
CA ASP A 66 -2.62 -12.56 -8.96
C ASP A 66 -1.76 -11.76 -7.98
N ALA A 67 -0.66 -11.17 -8.44
CA ALA A 67 0.20 -10.32 -7.62
C ALA A 67 -0.12 -8.84 -7.79
N ASP A 68 0.17 -8.04 -6.76
CA ASP A 68 0.05 -6.57 -6.83
C ASP A 68 0.93 -5.98 -7.95
N ARG A 69 2.10 -6.59 -8.17
CA ARG A 69 2.98 -6.21 -9.28
C ARG A 69 2.31 -6.33 -10.65
N ASP A 70 1.51 -7.38 -10.87
CA ASP A 70 0.83 -7.58 -12.16
C ASP A 70 -0.20 -6.47 -12.40
N VAL A 71 -0.91 -6.06 -11.35
CA VAL A 71 -1.84 -4.94 -11.39
C VAL A 71 -1.11 -3.62 -11.69
N LEU A 72 0.02 -3.36 -11.01
CA LEU A 72 0.83 -2.17 -11.23
C LEU A 72 1.38 -2.10 -12.67
N ILE A 73 1.83 -3.23 -13.23
CA ILE A 73 2.27 -3.32 -14.64
C ILE A 73 1.10 -2.97 -15.57
N ALA A 74 -0.06 -3.60 -15.39
CA ALA A 74 -1.24 -3.36 -16.22
C ALA A 74 -1.68 -1.89 -16.14
N ARG A 75 -1.63 -1.29 -14.94
CA ARG A 75 -1.96 0.14 -14.75
C ARG A 75 -0.95 1.06 -15.38
N ALA A 76 0.35 0.81 -15.24
CA ALA A 76 1.41 1.61 -15.84
C ALA A 76 1.33 1.60 -17.38
N ILE A 77 1.10 0.43 -17.99
CA ILE A 77 0.88 0.31 -19.45
C ILE A 77 -0.30 1.17 -19.89
N LYS A 78 -1.42 1.11 -19.15
CA LYS A 78 -2.63 1.86 -19.49
C LYS A 78 -2.48 3.37 -19.29
N ALA A 79 -1.82 3.79 -18.20
CA ALA A 79 -1.64 5.20 -17.86
C ALA A 79 -0.62 5.90 -18.76
N HIS A 80 0.50 5.23 -19.05
CA HIS A 80 1.65 5.83 -19.73
C HIS A 80 1.82 5.38 -21.18
N HIS A 81 0.96 4.50 -21.68
CA HIS A 81 1.06 3.90 -23.01
C HIS A 81 2.41 3.20 -23.26
N TRP A 82 3.05 2.70 -22.20
CA TRP A 82 4.31 1.99 -22.31
C TRP A 82 4.12 0.62 -22.97
N THR A 83 5.19 0.14 -23.60
CA THR A 83 5.23 -1.26 -24.03
C THR A 83 5.30 -2.18 -22.80
N PRO A 84 4.76 -3.40 -22.88
CA PRO A 84 4.86 -4.36 -21.78
C PRO A 84 6.31 -4.61 -21.34
N GLY A 85 7.26 -4.61 -22.28
CA GLY A 85 8.69 -4.76 -21.98
C GLY A 85 9.21 -3.70 -21.00
N ILE A 86 8.87 -2.43 -21.21
CA ILE A 86 9.28 -1.33 -20.31
C ILE A 86 8.65 -1.50 -18.94
N ALA A 87 7.35 -1.75 -18.86
CA ALA A 87 6.68 -1.89 -17.57
C ALA A 87 7.21 -3.11 -16.78
N THR A 88 7.48 -4.23 -17.45
CA THR A 88 7.98 -5.45 -16.80
C THR A 88 9.44 -5.35 -16.35
N SER A 89 10.24 -4.43 -16.91
CA SER A 89 11.63 -4.23 -16.47
C SER A 89 11.76 -3.38 -15.20
N LEU A 90 10.67 -2.74 -14.77
CA LEU A 90 10.64 -1.91 -13.57
C LEU A 90 10.37 -2.75 -12.31
N SER A 91 10.89 -2.26 -11.18
CA SER A 91 10.56 -2.79 -9.85
C SER A 91 9.14 -2.38 -9.45
N SER A 92 8.55 -3.05 -8.44
CA SER A 92 7.25 -2.65 -7.91
C SER A 92 7.25 -1.21 -7.37
N TYR A 93 8.38 -0.79 -6.78
CA TYR A 93 8.57 0.57 -6.30
C TYR A 93 8.55 1.58 -7.45
N ASP A 94 9.31 1.32 -8.52
CA ASP A 94 9.36 2.23 -9.69
C ASP A 94 8.00 2.30 -10.40
N LEU A 95 7.27 1.17 -10.44
CA LEU A 95 5.91 1.13 -10.98
C LEU A 95 4.95 1.96 -10.13
N ALA A 96 4.97 1.80 -8.80
CA ALA A 96 4.15 2.60 -7.90
C ALA A 96 4.49 4.10 -8.02
N LEU A 97 5.77 4.44 -8.10
CA LEU A 97 6.23 5.82 -8.29
C LEU A 97 5.76 6.39 -9.63
N SER A 98 5.75 5.60 -10.70
CA SER A 98 5.21 6.04 -11.99
C SER A 98 3.71 6.34 -11.93
N LEU A 99 2.99 5.75 -10.97
CA LEU A 99 1.55 5.92 -10.76
C LEU A 99 1.24 6.88 -9.62
N ILE A 100 2.20 7.70 -9.18
CA ILE A 100 2.08 8.54 -7.99
C ILE A 100 0.89 9.50 -8.05
N ASP A 101 0.58 10.07 -9.21
CA ASP A 101 -0.56 11.00 -9.37
C ASP A 101 -1.90 10.28 -9.19
N GLU A 102 -2.00 9.03 -9.66
CA GLU A 102 -3.19 8.21 -9.42
C GLU A 102 -3.28 7.79 -7.95
N LEU A 103 -2.17 7.40 -7.33
CA LEU A 103 -2.13 7.01 -5.92
C LEU A 103 -2.43 8.19 -4.99
N ALA A 104 -1.99 9.39 -5.35
CA ALA A 104 -2.25 10.61 -4.58
C ALA A 104 -3.72 11.04 -4.62
N THR A 105 -4.46 10.64 -5.65
CA THR A 105 -5.90 10.90 -5.80
C THR A 105 -6.77 9.70 -5.47
N PHE A 106 -6.16 8.58 -5.08
CA PHE A 106 -6.87 7.35 -4.73
C PHE A 106 -7.49 7.45 -3.33
N THR A 107 -8.80 7.32 -3.29
CA THR A 107 -9.58 7.26 -2.06
C THR A 107 -9.68 5.83 -1.54
N LEU A 108 -9.33 5.64 -0.27
CA LEU A 108 -9.50 4.37 0.42
C LEU A 108 -10.98 4.11 0.70
N THR A 109 -11.35 2.83 0.81
CA THR A 109 -12.69 2.50 1.31
C THR A 109 -12.81 2.89 2.78
N GLU A 110 -14.03 3.18 3.25
CA GLU A 110 -14.30 3.47 4.68
C GLU A 110 -13.68 2.41 5.61
N MET A 111 -13.68 1.15 5.17
CA MET A 111 -13.11 0.05 5.95
C MET A 111 -11.58 0.09 5.98
N ALA A 112 -10.92 0.42 4.87
CA ALA A 112 -9.47 0.58 4.82
C ALA A 112 -9.00 1.81 5.62
N VAL A 113 -9.76 2.90 5.58
CA VAL A 113 -9.57 4.08 6.45
C VAL A 113 -9.65 3.67 7.92
N HIS A 114 -10.69 2.92 8.30
CA HIS A 114 -10.85 2.44 9.68
C HIS A 114 -9.68 1.56 10.14
N VAL A 115 -9.21 0.62 9.32
CA VAL A 115 -8.03 -0.21 9.63
C VAL A 115 -6.78 0.66 9.80
N SER A 116 -6.60 1.67 8.94
CA SER A 116 -5.48 2.61 9.03
C SER A 116 -5.50 3.37 10.36
N TYR A 117 -6.67 3.86 10.77
CA TYR A 117 -6.83 4.52 12.07
C TYR A 117 -6.53 3.61 13.25
N MET A 118 -6.93 2.34 13.20
CA MET A 118 -6.69 1.41 14.31
C MET A 118 -5.20 1.10 14.49
N ASN A 119 -4.47 0.92 13.39
CA ASN A 119 -3.06 0.52 13.46
C ASN A 119 -2.08 1.69 13.62
N LEU A 120 -2.46 2.89 13.17
CA LEU A 120 -1.63 4.10 13.32
C LEU A 120 -1.84 4.85 14.64
N GLN A 121 -2.71 4.36 15.54
CA GLN A 121 -2.95 4.95 16.86
C GLN A 121 -1.72 4.99 17.77
N ALA A 122 -0.67 4.22 17.47
CA ALA A 122 0.62 4.32 18.13
C ALA A 122 1.37 5.62 17.79
N LEU A 123 0.99 6.31 16.71
CA LEU A 123 1.50 7.64 16.37
C LEU A 123 0.71 8.74 17.11
N PRO A 124 1.29 9.95 17.27
CA PRO A 124 0.54 11.12 17.71
C PRO A 124 -0.69 11.35 16.81
N LYS A 125 -1.82 11.75 17.43
CA LYS A 125 -3.09 11.93 16.72
C LYS A 125 -3.00 12.85 15.51
N ALA A 126 -2.28 13.97 15.64
CA ALA A 126 -2.09 14.89 14.54
C ALA A 126 -1.39 14.23 13.33
N ASP A 127 -0.41 13.36 13.61
CA ASP A 127 0.44 12.74 12.59
C ASP A 127 -0.35 11.70 11.79
N TYR A 128 -1.02 10.75 12.45
CA TYR A 128 -1.78 9.74 11.71
C TYR A 128 -3.02 10.32 11.01
N GLN A 129 -3.66 11.35 11.57
CA GLN A 129 -4.79 12.03 10.90
C GLN A 129 -4.31 12.73 9.63
N ALA A 130 -3.19 13.45 9.67
CA ALA A 130 -2.63 14.11 8.50
C ALA A 130 -2.21 13.12 7.39
N ILE A 131 -1.82 11.90 7.76
CA ILE A 131 -1.46 10.83 6.82
C ILE A 131 -2.71 10.21 6.18
N ILE A 132 -3.78 9.99 6.95
CA ILE A 132 -4.99 9.30 6.47
C ILE A 132 -5.92 10.22 5.68
N GLN A 133 -6.10 11.47 6.12
CA GLN A 133 -7.06 12.42 5.53
C GLN A 133 -6.98 12.62 4.01
N PRO A 134 -5.79 12.67 3.37
CA PRO A 134 -5.70 12.76 1.91
C PRO A 134 -6.34 11.59 1.16
N HIS A 135 -6.62 10.49 1.85
CA HIS A 135 -7.16 9.25 1.31
C HIS A 135 -8.60 8.95 1.77
N GLU A 136 -9.25 9.87 2.49
CA GLU A 136 -10.68 9.85 2.81
C GLU A 136 -11.53 10.47 1.68
#